data_AF-A0A534Y5M8-F1
#
_entry.id   AF-A0A534Y5M8-F1
#
_cell.length_a   1.000
_cell.length_b   1.000
_cell.length_c   1.000
_cell.angle_alpha   90.00
_cell.angle_beta   90.00
_cell.angle_gamma   90.00
#
_symmetry.space_group_name_H-M   'P 1'
#
loop_
_entity.id
_entity.type
_entity.pdbx_description
1 polymer ?
#
loop_
_entity_poly.entity_id
_entity_poly.type
_entity_poly.pdbx_seq_one_letter_code
_entity_poly.pdbx_strand_id
1 'polypeptide(L)'
;MGDAKDQHNQGLLLVKTGPTTNNAAALAELKKVRGMTVTELGYDIRKAGANSASPLGSHCGAGAPRFNVQMADGNVAFVGCNSPPADVQVPGTGWIRLRWNVAFPNVRRILIVFDEGQDPSGGPDQFGAAFLDNVDVNGKLVGQGQVDPD
;
A
#
# COMPACT_ATOMS: atom_id res chain seq x y z
N MET A 1 -3.10 -9.32 12.68
CA MET A 1 -3.72 -10.65 12.44
C MET A 1 -3.52 -10.95 10.97
N GLY A 2 -2.68 -11.93 10.62
CA GLY A 2 -2.35 -12.25 9.22
C GLY A 2 -3.47 -13.00 8.50
N ASP A 3 -3.39 -13.09 7.17
CA ASP A 3 -4.29 -13.90 6.34
C ASP A 3 -4.07 -15.39 6.63
N ALA A 4 -5.07 -16.07 7.21
CA ALA A 4 -5.00 -17.51 7.46
C ALA A 4 -4.88 -18.35 6.18
N LYS A 5 -5.15 -17.75 5.01
CA LYS A 5 -4.98 -18.39 3.70
C LYS A 5 -3.58 -18.23 3.12
N ASP A 6 -2.75 -17.34 3.68
CA ASP A 6 -1.35 -17.20 3.28
C ASP A 6 -0.49 -18.23 4.04
N GLN A 7 -0.33 -19.40 3.43
CA GLN A 7 0.42 -20.50 4.03
C GLN A 7 1.94 -20.28 4.02
N HIS A 8 2.42 -19.36 3.18
CA HIS A 8 3.85 -19.12 2.97
C HIS A 8 4.34 -17.80 3.59
N ASN A 9 3.45 -17.01 4.19
CA ASN A 9 3.74 -15.69 4.76
C ASN A 9 4.40 -14.75 3.73
N GLN A 10 3.79 -14.66 2.55
CA GLN A 10 4.29 -13.89 1.42
C GLN A 10 3.83 -12.42 1.48
N GLY A 11 4.79 -11.51 1.32
CA GLY A 11 4.52 -10.08 1.23
C GLY A 11 4.85 -9.48 -0.14
N LEU A 12 4.33 -8.28 -0.38
CA LEU A 12 4.65 -7.45 -1.52
C LEU A 12 5.79 -6.49 -1.19
N LEU A 13 6.86 -6.54 -1.99
CA LEU A 13 7.98 -5.59 -1.93
C LEU A 13 7.94 -4.65 -3.13
N LEU A 14 7.85 -3.34 -2.89
CA LEU A 14 7.96 -2.29 -3.89
C LEU A 14 9.24 -1.50 -3.64
N VAL A 15 10.11 -1.38 -4.65
CA VAL A 15 11.41 -0.70 -4.52
C VAL A 15 11.59 0.31 -5.64
N LYS A 16 11.94 1.54 -5.26
CA LYS A 16 12.46 2.57 -6.16
C LYS A 16 13.94 2.77 -5.84
N THR A 17 14.80 2.44 -6.81
CA THR A 17 16.25 2.41 -6.62
C THR A 17 16.94 3.76 -6.85
N GLY A 18 16.21 4.79 -7.29
CA GLY A 18 16.74 6.12 -7.56
C GLY A 18 16.16 7.22 -6.66
N PRO A 19 16.59 8.48 -6.82
CA PRO A 19 16.07 9.63 -6.08
C PRO A 19 14.56 9.81 -6.24
N THR A 20 13.90 10.37 -5.21
CA THR A 20 12.46 10.70 -5.25
C THR A 20 12.10 11.56 -6.47
N THR A 21 12.98 12.50 -6.85
CA THR A 21 12.79 13.42 -7.98
C THR A 21 12.76 12.75 -9.35
N ASN A 22 13.26 11.52 -9.48
CA ASN A 22 13.12 10.77 -10.73
C ASN A 22 11.65 10.38 -10.92
N ASN A 23 11.05 10.72 -12.07
CA ASN A 23 9.67 10.38 -12.38
C ASN A 23 9.52 8.89 -12.75
N ALA A 24 9.64 8.04 -11.72
CA ALA A 24 9.54 6.59 -11.80
C ALA A 24 8.89 6.05 -10.52
N ALA A 25 8.20 4.92 -10.64
CA ALA A 25 7.49 4.26 -9.56
C ALA A 25 7.55 2.74 -9.69
N ALA A 26 7.59 2.05 -8.56
CA ALA A 26 7.23 0.65 -8.45
C ALA A 26 5.69 0.53 -8.33
N LEU A 27 5.11 -0.44 -9.04
CA LEU A 27 3.66 -0.59 -9.16
C LEU A 27 3.23 -2.03 -8.87
N ALA A 28 2.11 -2.19 -8.18
CA ALA A 28 1.34 -3.43 -8.14
C ALA A 28 -0.10 -3.16 -8.54
N GLU A 29 -0.68 -4.01 -9.39
CA GLU A 29 -2.07 -3.84 -9.84
C GLU A 29 -3.01 -4.81 -9.13
N LEU A 30 -4.07 -4.27 -8.52
CA LEU A 30 -5.13 -5.09 -7.96
C LEU A 30 -6.08 -5.53 -9.08
N LYS A 31 -6.13 -6.84 -9.30
CA LYS A 31 -7.00 -7.46 -10.32
C LYS A 31 -8.40 -7.69 -9.76
N LYS A 32 -9.37 -7.86 -10.67
CA LYS A 32 -10.78 -8.17 -10.34
C LYS A 32 -11.50 -7.06 -9.54
N VAL A 33 -11.11 -5.80 -9.73
CA VAL A 33 -11.73 -4.61 -9.11
C VAL A 33 -12.71 -3.86 -10.03
N ARG A 34 -12.77 -4.22 -11.31
CA ARG A 34 -13.56 -3.49 -12.32
C ARG A 34 -15.06 -3.58 -12.04
N GLY A 35 -15.75 -2.46 -12.05
CA GLY A 35 -17.18 -2.33 -11.76
C GLY A 35 -17.53 -2.30 -10.27
N MET A 36 -16.53 -2.45 -9.37
CA MET A 36 -16.76 -2.47 -7.93
C MET A 36 -16.98 -1.05 -7.39
N THR A 37 -17.87 -0.92 -6.41
CA THR A 37 -17.86 0.24 -5.50
C THR A 37 -16.92 -0.10 -4.35
N VAL A 38 -15.84 0.68 -4.22
CA VAL A 38 -14.84 0.50 -3.16
C VAL A 38 -15.15 1.47 -2.03
N THR A 39 -15.37 0.90 -0.85
CA THR A 39 -15.69 1.60 0.40
C THR A 39 -14.56 1.52 1.43
N GLU A 40 -13.65 0.55 1.29
CA GLU A 40 -12.46 0.43 2.14
C GLU A 40 -11.26 0.00 1.28
N LEU A 41 -10.11 0.60 1.57
CA LEU A 41 -8.81 0.15 1.10
C LEU A 41 -7.86 0.03 2.29
N GLY A 42 -6.90 -0.88 2.19
CA GLY A 42 -5.96 -1.09 3.28
C GLY A 42 -4.76 -1.94 2.94
N TYR A 43 -3.76 -1.89 3.81
CA TYR A 43 -2.66 -2.83 3.85
C TYR A 43 -2.07 -2.85 5.26
N ASP A 44 -1.31 -3.89 5.56
CA ASP A 44 -0.41 -3.93 6.70
C ASP A 44 0.99 -3.53 6.19
N ILE A 45 1.61 -2.53 6.83
CA ILE A 45 2.93 -2.02 6.43
C ILE A 45 3.99 -2.44 7.43
N ARG A 46 5.14 -2.94 6.95
CA ARG A 46 6.25 -3.33 7.82
C ARG A 46 6.83 -2.09 8.49
N LYS A 47 6.75 -2.02 9.82
CA LYS A 47 7.23 -0.90 10.63
C LYS A 47 7.65 -1.39 12.01
N ALA A 48 8.73 -0.82 12.54
CA ALA A 48 9.05 -1.02 13.95
C ALA A 48 8.26 -0.01 14.80
N GLY A 49 7.52 -0.52 15.79
CA GLY A 49 6.73 0.28 16.71
C GLY A 49 5.30 0.55 16.24
N ALA A 50 4.68 1.60 16.81
CA ALA A 50 3.26 1.89 16.67
C ALA A 50 2.93 3.03 15.69
N ASN A 51 3.93 3.68 15.10
CA ASN A 51 3.76 4.86 14.25
C ASN A 51 4.11 4.55 12.79
N SER A 52 3.18 4.71 11.85
CA SER A 52 3.44 4.52 10.41
C SER A 52 4.38 5.57 9.82
N ALA A 53 4.52 6.75 10.44
CA ALA A 53 5.49 7.76 10.05
C ALA A 53 6.90 7.49 10.63
N SER A 54 7.07 6.42 11.42
CA SER A 54 8.37 6.03 11.96
C SER A 54 9.40 5.83 10.84
N PRO A 55 10.65 6.26 11.03
CA PRO A 55 11.72 5.97 10.08
C PRO A 55 12.04 4.48 9.90
N LEU A 56 11.64 3.64 10.85
CA LEU A 56 12.12 2.27 10.90
C LEU A 56 11.18 1.33 10.14
N GLY A 57 11.66 0.82 9.00
CA GLY A 57 10.98 -0.22 8.22
C GLY A 57 10.69 0.23 6.79
N SER A 58 9.43 0.17 6.38
CA SER A 58 8.99 0.64 5.06
C SER A 58 9.00 2.16 4.99
N HIS A 59 9.36 2.75 3.86
CA HIS A 59 9.16 4.17 3.62
C HIS A 59 7.66 4.50 3.58
N CYS A 60 7.27 5.59 4.23
CA CYS A 60 5.89 6.05 4.32
C CYS A 60 5.93 7.59 4.41
N GLY A 61 6.04 8.26 3.26
CA GLY A 61 6.31 9.69 3.18
C GLY A 61 5.13 10.49 2.65
N ALA A 62 5.32 11.22 1.56
CA ALA A 62 4.38 12.20 0.95
C ALA A 62 3.11 11.57 0.31
N GLY A 63 2.78 10.34 0.70
CA GLY A 63 1.60 9.62 0.26
C GLY A 63 1.93 8.20 -0.22
N ALA A 64 3.18 7.90 -0.58
CA ALA A 64 3.54 6.54 -0.97
C ALA A 64 3.84 5.67 0.28
N PRO A 65 3.52 4.35 0.23
CA PRO A 65 2.79 3.67 -0.83
C PRO A 65 1.30 4.04 -0.83
N ARG A 66 0.76 4.38 -2.01
CA ARG A 66 -0.65 4.79 -2.18
C ARG A 66 -1.41 3.93 -3.15
N PHE A 67 -2.72 3.82 -2.91
CA PHE A 67 -3.66 3.39 -3.91
C PHE A 67 -3.97 4.55 -4.84
N ASN A 68 -3.64 4.42 -6.12
CA ASN A 68 -4.22 5.23 -7.18
C ASN A 68 -5.44 4.50 -7.74
N VAL A 69 -6.60 5.11 -7.64
CA VAL A 69 -7.89 4.55 -8.04
C VAL A 69 -8.41 5.31 -9.24
N GLN A 70 -8.63 4.61 -10.34
CA GLN A 70 -9.27 5.14 -11.53
C GLN A 70 -10.71 4.65 -11.60
N MET A 71 -11.66 5.57 -11.68
CA MET A 71 -13.09 5.30 -11.82
C MET A 71 -13.49 5.23 -13.31
N ALA A 72 -14.68 4.67 -13.58
CA ALA A 72 -15.16 4.48 -14.96
C ALA A 72 -15.43 5.78 -15.72
N ASP A 73 -15.75 6.86 -15.00
CA ASP A 73 -15.93 8.22 -15.55
C ASP A 73 -14.59 8.90 -15.94
N GLY A 74 -13.46 8.26 -15.66
CA GLY A 74 -12.12 8.76 -15.94
C GLY A 74 -11.47 9.50 -14.78
N ASN A 75 -12.21 9.80 -13.71
CA ASN A 75 -11.65 10.44 -12.52
C ASN A 75 -10.61 9.54 -11.85
N VAL A 76 -9.53 10.17 -11.37
CA VAL A 76 -8.46 9.50 -10.63
C VAL A 76 -8.39 10.11 -9.24
N ALA A 77 -8.51 9.26 -8.23
CA ALA A 77 -8.31 9.60 -6.83
C ALA A 77 -7.10 8.83 -6.29
N PHE A 78 -6.55 9.28 -5.18
CA PHE A 78 -5.54 8.53 -4.46
C PHE A 78 -5.78 8.57 -2.95
N VAL A 79 -5.31 7.53 -2.28
CA VAL A 79 -5.32 7.40 -0.82
C VAL A 79 -4.14 6.53 -0.41
N GLY A 80 -3.43 6.90 0.64
CA GLY A 80 -2.35 6.08 1.16
C GLY A 80 -1.35 6.86 1.99
N CYS A 81 -0.59 6.13 2.79
CA CYS A 81 0.27 6.64 3.85
C CYS A 81 -0.23 8.00 4.41
N ASN A 82 0.60 9.05 4.47
CA ASN A 82 0.25 10.32 5.10
C ASN A 82 -0.62 11.24 4.21
N SER A 83 -1.37 10.68 3.23
CA SER A 83 -2.13 11.46 2.26
C SER A 83 -3.46 10.81 1.83
N PRO A 84 -4.54 11.00 2.62
CA PRO A 84 -4.52 11.39 4.03
C PRO A 84 -4.02 10.23 4.92
N PRO A 85 -3.66 10.50 6.19
CA PRO A 85 -3.43 9.45 7.17
C PRO A 85 -4.58 8.43 7.23
N ALA A 86 -4.26 7.19 7.59
CA ALA A 86 -5.26 6.13 7.72
C ALA A 86 -6.28 6.45 8.81
N ASP A 87 -7.56 6.18 8.54
CA ASP A 87 -8.64 6.30 9.53
C ASP A 87 -8.46 5.31 10.69
N VAL A 88 -7.88 4.15 10.37
CA VAL A 88 -7.55 3.11 11.34
C VAL A 88 -6.07 2.80 11.26
N GLN A 89 -5.40 2.91 12.40
CA GLN A 89 -4.02 2.48 12.60
C GLN A 89 -3.96 1.53 13.80
N VAL A 90 -3.69 0.25 13.54
CA VAL A 90 -3.55 -0.76 14.61
C VAL A 90 -2.11 -1.27 14.63
N PRO A 91 -1.32 -0.92 15.67
CA PRO A 91 0.00 -1.47 15.88
C PRO A 91 -0.01 -2.98 16.08
N GLY A 92 0.95 -3.67 15.48
CA GLY A 92 1.27 -5.06 15.72
C GLY A 92 2.78 -5.26 15.86
N THR A 93 3.21 -6.51 16.07
CA THR A 93 4.64 -6.83 16.20
C THR A 93 5.33 -6.77 14.83
N GLY A 94 5.97 -5.65 14.52
CA GLY A 94 6.72 -5.44 13.27
C GLY A 94 5.88 -5.01 12.07
N TRP A 95 4.57 -4.90 12.25
CA TRP A 95 3.61 -4.49 11.21
C TRP A 95 2.59 -3.53 11.80
N ILE A 96 2.12 -2.58 10.99
CA ILE A 96 1.04 -1.68 11.36
C ILE A 96 -0.08 -1.86 10.34
N ARG A 97 -1.29 -2.14 10.81
CA ARG A 97 -2.48 -2.20 9.97
C ARG A 97 -2.99 -0.81 9.68
N LEU A 98 -3.13 -0.47 8.40
CA LEU A 98 -3.72 0.79 7.93
C LEU A 98 -4.99 0.52 7.14
N ARG A 99 -6.07 1.25 7.44
CA ARG A 99 -7.33 1.24 6.67
C ARG A 99 -7.82 2.66 6.40
N TRP A 100 -8.41 2.84 5.21
CA TRP A 100 -9.04 4.07 4.78
C TRP A 100 -10.48 3.79 4.34
N ASN A 101 -11.41 4.53 4.91
CA ASN A 101 -12.80 4.61 4.46
C ASN A 101 -12.86 5.53 3.24
N VAL A 102 -13.30 5.00 2.12
CA VAL A 102 -13.34 5.71 0.84
C VAL A 102 -14.72 5.58 0.20
N ALA A 103 -14.97 6.33 -0.87
CA ALA A 103 -16.19 6.24 -1.64
C ALA A 103 -15.85 6.33 -3.13
N PHE A 104 -15.36 5.22 -3.69
CA PHE A 104 -14.99 5.13 -5.10
C PHE A 104 -16.01 4.27 -5.86
N PRO A 105 -17.03 4.87 -6.50
CA PRO A 105 -18.01 4.13 -7.29
C PRO A 105 -17.40 3.64 -8.61
N ASN A 106 -17.90 2.49 -9.09
CA ASN A 106 -17.63 1.98 -10.44
C ASN A 106 -16.14 2.03 -10.83
N VAL A 107 -15.29 1.43 -9.99
CA VAL A 107 -13.84 1.40 -10.18
C VAL A 107 -13.48 0.72 -11.49
N ARG A 108 -12.49 1.26 -12.20
CA ARG A 108 -11.91 0.67 -13.41
C ARG A 108 -10.58 -0.03 -13.13
N ARG A 109 -9.71 0.58 -12.32
CA ARG A 109 -8.36 0.10 -12.02
C ARG A 109 -7.90 0.62 -10.66
N ILE A 110 -7.16 -0.21 -9.92
CA ILE A 110 -6.45 0.21 -8.71
C ILE A 110 -4.99 -0.21 -8.84
N LEU A 111 -4.09 0.74 -8.59
CA LEU A 111 -2.65 0.50 -8.49
C LEU A 111 -2.18 0.85 -7.09
N ILE A 112 -1.37 -0.01 -6.49
CA ILE A 112 -0.48 0.39 -5.41
C ILE A 112 0.76 1.00 -6.06
N VAL A 113 1.06 2.24 -5.70
CA VAL A 113 2.13 3.05 -6.26
C VAL A 113 3.12 3.37 -5.18
N PHE A 114 4.39 3.08 -5.44
CA PHE A 114 5.50 3.51 -4.61
C PHE A 114 6.51 4.28 -5.46
N ASP A 115 6.52 5.60 -5.31
CA ASP A 115 7.33 6.54 -6.09
C ASP A 115 8.27 7.39 -5.21
N GLU A 116 8.47 6.99 -3.95
CA GLU A 116 9.42 7.63 -3.05
C GLU A 116 10.72 6.83 -3.01
N GLY A 117 11.84 7.55 -3.12
CA GLY A 117 13.16 6.99 -3.30
C GLY A 117 14.12 7.51 -2.23
N GLN A 118 15.34 7.80 -2.65
CA GLN A 118 16.28 8.56 -1.81
C GLN A 118 15.74 9.98 -1.64
N ASP A 119 15.56 10.42 -0.39
CA ASP A 119 15.21 11.80 -0.08
C ASP A 119 16.49 12.60 0.26
N PRO A 120 16.98 13.47 -0.64
CA PRO A 120 18.20 14.25 -0.42
C PRO A 120 18.08 15.27 0.70
N SER A 121 16.84 15.62 1.11
CA SER A 121 16.59 16.61 2.15
C SER A 121 16.66 16.02 3.57
N GLY A 122 16.94 14.72 3.68
CA GLY A 122 17.02 14.01 4.96
C GLY A 122 15.69 13.38 5.30
N GLY A 123 15.57 12.10 4.97
CA GLY A 123 14.50 11.22 5.43
C GLY A 123 15.09 10.03 6.19
N PRO A 124 14.24 9.31 6.95
CA PRO A 124 14.58 8.02 7.56
C PRO A 124 15.48 7.09 6.76
N ASP A 125 15.16 7.00 5.47
CA ASP A 125 15.60 5.96 4.58
C ASP A 125 16.21 6.64 3.34
N GLN A 126 17.52 6.47 3.15
CA GLN A 126 18.21 6.86 1.91
C GLN A 126 18.04 5.80 0.81
N PHE A 127 16.97 4.99 0.91
CA PHE A 127 16.56 3.95 -0.03
C PHE A 127 15.03 3.93 -0.09
N GLY A 128 14.47 3.75 -1.29
CA GLY A 128 13.02 3.69 -1.47
C GLY A 128 12.52 2.25 -1.42
N ALA A 129 11.97 1.80 -0.30
CA ALA A 129 11.30 0.51 -0.24
C ALA A 129 10.03 0.53 0.62
N ALA A 130 9.00 -0.16 0.18
CA ALA A 130 7.80 -0.45 0.95
C ALA A 130 7.51 -1.95 0.97
N PHE A 131 7.34 -2.49 2.17
CA PHE A 131 6.98 -3.89 2.42
C PHE A 131 5.54 -3.93 2.92
N LEU A 132 4.67 -4.55 2.13
CA LEU A 132 3.24 -4.60 2.36
C LEU A 132 2.78 -6.04 2.49
N ASP A 133 1.78 -6.24 3.33
CA ASP A 133 1.10 -7.51 3.52
C ASP A 133 -0.39 -7.25 3.76
N ASN A 134 -1.25 -8.27 3.71
CA ASN A 134 -2.68 -8.20 4.02
C ASN A 134 -3.38 -7.01 3.34
N VAL A 135 -3.10 -6.82 2.04
CA VAL A 135 -3.76 -5.79 1.22
C VAL A 135 -5.26 -6.06 1.24
N ASP A 136 -6.06 -5.04 1.48
CA ASP A 136 -7.50 -5.14 1.69
C ASP A 136 -8.28 -4.30 0.68
N VAL A 137 -9.35 -4.87 0.15
CA VAL A 137 -10.39 -4.15 -0.59
C VAL A 137 -11.75 -4.56 -0.03
N ASN A 138 -12.49 -3.60 0.54
CA ASN A 138 -13.82 -3.82 1.12
C ASN A 138 -13.87 -4.95 2.18
N GLY A 139 -12.88 -5.03 3.07
CA GLY A 139 -12.79 -6.04 4.12
C GLY A 139 -12.37 -7.43 3.61
N LYS A 140 -11.95 -7.53 2.34
CA LYS A 140 -11.42 -8.74 1.75
C LYS A 140 -9.93 -8.58 1.49
N LEU A 141 -9.14 -9.47 2.10
CA LEU A 141 -7.72 -9.59 1.81
C LEU A 141 -7.49 -10.08 0.37
N VAL A 142 -6.55 -9.42 -0.31
CA VAL A 142 -6.14 -9.64 -1.70
C VAL A 142 -4.61 -9.71 -1.78
N GLY A 143 -4.09 -10.27 -2.87
CA GLY A 143 -2.63 -10.35 -3.07
C GLY A 143 -1.99 -11.58 -2.42
N GLN A 144 -2.72 -12.69 -2.33
CA GLN A 144 -2.14 -13.99 -2.00
C GLN A 144 -1.06 -14.31 -3.04
N GLY A 145 0.15 -14.66 -2.59
CA GLY A 145 1.16 -15.18 -3.50
C GLY A 145 0.74 -16.54 -4.06
N GLN A 146 1.58 -17.11 -4.92
CA GLN A 146 1.24 -18.40 -5.53
C GLN A 146 1.03 -19.44 -4.42
N VAL A 147 -0.18 -19.99 -4.35
CA VAL A 147 -0.36 -21.33 -3.78
C VAL A 147 0.42 -22.28 -4.68
N ASP A 148 1.23 -23.16 -4.09
CA ASP A 148 2.04 -24.14 -4.82
C ASP A 148 1.20 -24.78 -5.95
N PRO A 149 1.76 -24.96 -7.17
CA PRO A 149 1.06 -25.68 -8.21
C PRO A 149 0.84 -27.13 -7.74
N ASP A 150 -0.43 -27.56 -7.74
CA ASP A 150 -0.79 -28.98 -7.61
C ASP A 150 -0.09 -29.85 -8.68
#